data_AF-A0A848U8X5-F1
#
_entry.id   AF-A0A848U8X5-F1
#
_cell.length_a   1.000
_cell.length_b   1.000
_cell.length_c   1.000
_cell.angle_alpha   90.00
_cell.angle_beta   90.00
_cell.angle_gamma   90.00
#
_symmetry.space_group_name_H-M   'P 1'
#
loop_
_entity.id
_entity.type
_entity.pdbx_description
1 polymer ?
#
loop_
_entity_poly.entity_id
_entity_poly.type
_entity_poly.pdbx_seq_one_letter_code
_entity_poly.pdbx_strand_id
1 'polypeptide(L)' 'MAYAEVTEVAERKLTFRVWAEDETDLISEGTHERIVVDLERFDKRISRKAGKVTR' A
#
# COMPACT_ATOMS: atom_id res chain seq x y z
N MET A 1 4.18 -9.61 -16.69
CA MET A 1 3.78 -10.08 -15.34
C MET A 1 4.14 -9.03 -14.31
N ALA A 2 3.49 -9.03 -13.14
CA ALA A 2 3.76 -8.08 -12.06
C ALA A 2 4.05 -8.84 -10.76
N TYR A 3 5.03 -8.35 -10.00
CA TYR A 3 5.57 -9.00 -8.81
C TYR A 3 5.66 -8.03 -7.64
N ALA A 4 5.62 -8.60 -6.44
CA ALA A 4 5.83 -7.88 -5.19
C ALA A 4 6.60 -8.76 -4.21
N GLU A 5 7.68 -8.22 -3.66
CA GLU A 5 8.52 -8.87 -2.66
C GLU A 5 8.59 -7.99 -1.43
N VAL A 6 8.35 -8.57 -0.24
CA VAL A 6 8.51 -7.84 1.03
C VAL A 6 10.00 -7.69 1.32
N THR A 7 10.48 -6.46 1.40
CA THR A 7 11.88 -6.13 1.68
C THR A 7 12.10 -5.69 3.12
N GLU A 8 11.07 -5.19 3.81
CA GLU A 8 11.15 -4.79 5.21
C GLU A 8 9.81 -4.96 5.93
N VAL A 9 9.86 -5.33 7.21
CA VAL A 9 8.73 -5.33 8.14
C VAL A 9 9.11 -4.53 9.39
N ALA A 10 8.46 -3.39 9.61
CA ALA A 10 8.67 -2.52 10.76
C ALA A 10 7.34 -2.30 11.50
N GLU A 11 7.12 -3.07 12.56
CA GLU A 11 5.86 -3.14 13.31
C GLU A 11 4.64 -3.45 12.41
N ARG A 12 3.93 -2.42 11.97
CA ARG A 12 2.76 -2.45 11.09
C ARG A 12 3.04 -1.90 9.69
N LYS A 13 4.26 -1.42 9.43
CA LYS A 13 4.71 -0.94 8.12
C LYS A 13 5.40 -2.07 7.37
N LEU A 14 5.03 -2.24 6.11
CA LEU A 14 5.61 -3.18 5.18
C LEU A 14 6.18 -2.39 3.99
N THR A 15 7.43 -2.67 3.65
CA THR A 15 8.06 -2.13 2.44
C THR A 15 8.16 -3.24 1.43
N PHE A 16 7.73 -2.96 0.20
CA PHE A 16 7.76 -3.89 -0.91
C PHE A 16 8.65 -3.35 -2.01
N ARG A 17 9.47 -4.22 -2.59
CA ARG A 17 9.95 -4.05 -3.95
C ARG A 17 8.84 -4.54 -4.88
N VAL A 18 8.45 -3.71 -5.84
CA VAL A 18 7.46 -4.07 -6.86
C VAL A 18 8.08 -3.89 -8.23
N TRP A 19 7.82 -4.81 -9.14
CA TRP A 19 8.29 -4.70 -10.51
C TRP A 19 7.37 -5.40 -11.49
N ALA A 20 7.48 -5.04 -12.76
CA ALA A 20 6.80 -5.69 -13.85
C ALA A 20 7.77 -5.95 -14.99
N GLU A 21 7.68 -7.14 -15.58
CA GLU A 21 8.48 -7.59 -16.71
C GLU A 21 7.58 -8.18 -17.80
N ASP A 22 8.02 -8.19 -19.05
CA ASP A 22 7.41 -8.99 -20.12
C ASP A 22 8.27 -10.20 -20.48
N GLU A 23 8.09 -10.76 -21.68
CA GLU A 23 8.84 -11.93 -22.14
C GLU A 23 10.33 -11.63 -22.38
N THR A 24 10.70 -10.36 -22.47
CA THR A 24 12.04 -9.92 -22.85
C THR A 24 12.72 -9.15 -21.72
N ASP A 25 12.04 -8.16 -21.14
CA ASP A 25 12.69 -7.18 -20.28
C ASP A 25 11.84 -6.72 -19.08
N LEU A 26 12.54 -6.13 -18.10
CA LEU A 26 11.94 -5.37 -17.00
C LEU A 26 11.31 -4.08 -17.55
N ILE A 27 10.00 -3.94 -17.41
CA ILE A 27 9.25 -2.76 -17.86
C ILE A 27 9.31 -1.66 -16.80
N SER A 28 9.19 -2.02 -15.52
CA SER A 28 9.14 -1.03 -14.43
C SER A 28 9.54 -1.65 -13.10
N GLU A 29 10.06 -0.81 -12.19
CA GLU A 29 10.43 -1.17 -10.82
C GLU A 29 10.16 0.02 -9.89
N GLY A 30 9.82 -0.28 -8.64
CA GLY A 30 9.68 0.74 -7.61
C GLY A 30 9.53 0.18 -6.20
N THR A 31 9.37 1.09 -5.26
CA THR A 31 9.12 0.77 -3.85
C THR A 31 7.68 1.11 -3.49
N HIS A 32 6.99 0.19 -2.84
CA HIS A 32 5.62 0.39 -2.35
C HIS A 32 5.56 0.18 -0.83
N GLU A 33 4.96 1.12 -0.11
CA GLU A 33 4.82 1.02 1.35
C GLU A 33 3.36 0.80 1.73
N ARG A 34 3.11 -0.19 2.61
CA ARG A 34 1.79 -0.43 3.20
C ARG A 34 1.83 -0.35 4.70
N ILE A 35 0.69 0.03 5.28
CA ILE A 35 0.48 0.01 6.72
C ILE A 35 -0.71 -0.90 7.02
N VAL A 36 -0.52 -1.85 7.93
CA VAL A 36 -1.61 -2.66 8.48
C VAL A 36 -2.46 -1.78 9.40
N VAL A 37 -3.77 -1.84 9.21
CA VAL A 37 -4.75 -1.05 9.97
C VAL A 37 -5.84 -1.96 10.53
N ASP A 38 -6.37 -1.56 11.68
CA ASP A 38 -7.65 -2.06 12.17
C ASP A 38 -8.78 -1.45 11.33
N LEU A 39 -9.56 -2.31 10.68
CA LEU A 39 -10.58 -1.89 9.70
C LEU A 39 -11.67 -1.04 10.35
N GLU A 40 -12.23 -1.49 11.49
CA GLU A 40 -13.32 -0.78 12.16
C GLU A 40 -12.89 0.62 12.65
N ARG A 41 -11.71 0.72 13.25
CA ARG A 41 -11.16 1.99 13.73
C ARG A 41 -10.85 2.92 12.57
N PHE A 42 -10.34 2.37 11.46
CA PHE A 42 -10.06 3.14 10.25
C PHE A 42 -11.35 3.71 9.66
N ASP A 43 -12.38 2.88 9.48
CA ASP A 43 -13.68 3.29 8.93
C ASP A 43 -14.34 4.37 9.79
N LYS A 44 -14.44 4.17 11.11
CA LYS A 44 -14.96 5.18 12.05
C LYS A 44 -14.23 6.53 11.91
N ARG A 45 -12.91 6.51 11.71
CA ARG A 45 -12.11 7.73 11.52
C ARG A 45 -12.39 8.40 10.18
N ILE A 46 -12.50 7.63 9.09
CA ILE A 46 -12.81 8.16 7.76
C ILE A 46 -14.23 8.70 7.69
N SER A 47 -15.23 7.99 8.19
CA SER A 47 -16.62 8.48 8.24
C SER A 47 -16.73 9.79 9.01
N ARG A 48 -16.04 9.92 10.16
CA ARG A 48 -15.98 11.20 10.90
C ARG A 48 -15.30 12.31 10.11
N LYS A 49 -14.26 12.00 9.34
CA LYS A 49 -13.58 12.99 8.49
C LYS A 49 -14.47 13.41 7.31
N ALA A 50 -15.10 12.46 6.62
CA ALA A 50 -16.00 12.70 5.50
C ALA A 50 -17.22 13.56 5.92
N GLY A 51 -17.82 13.28 7.08
CA GLY A 51 -18.90 14.09 7.64
C GLY A 51 -18.46 15.48 8.15
N LYS A 52 -17.16 15.76 8.23
CA LYS A 52 -16.60 17.11 8.49
C LYS A 52 -16.21 17.84 7.20
N VAL A 53 -16.29 17.19 6.03
CA VAL A 53 -16.19 17.84 4.73
C VAL A 53 -17.59 18.35 4.35
N THR A 54 -18.14 19.22 5.19
CA THR A 54 -19.38 19.95 4.88
C THR A 54 -18.97 21.27 4.26
N ARG A 55 -19.48 21.51 3.04
CA ARG A 55 -19.50 22.81 2.37
C ARG A 55 -20.09 23.90 3.27
#